data_AF-A0A4Y8LLL5-F1
#
_entry.id   AF-A0A4Y8LLL5-F1
#
_cell.length_a   1.000
_cell.length_b   1.000
_cell.length_c   1.000
_cell.angle_alpha   90.00
_cell.angle_beta   90.00
_cell.angle_gamma   90.00
#
_symmetry.space_group_name_H-M   'P 1'
#
loop_
_entity.id
_entity.type
_entity.pdbx_description
1 polymer ?
#
loop_
_entity_poly.entity_id
_entity_poly.type
_entity_poly.pdbx_seq_one_letter_code
_entity_poly.pdbx_strand_id
1 'polypeptide(L)'
;MKALGVVRKIDELGRIVIPKEIRRINGWDTGQPMEFYTDEKGLVIKAYRDHEEQTEIKQKLQSLIDSCSSKEELQKLNEIVKYLDKSSV
;
A
#
# COMPACT_ATOMS: atom_id res chain seq x y z
N MET A 1 -1.34 13.91 -10.67
CA MET A 1 -0.57 14.42 -9.51
C MET A 1 -1.01 15.84 -9.24
N LYS A 2 -1.29 16.21 -7.99
CA LYS A 2 -1.60 17.60 -7.63
C LYS A 2 -0.30 18.28 -7.23
N ALA A 3 0.10 19.32 -7.94
CA ALA A 3 1.30 20.09 -7.58
C ALA A 3 1.02 20.87 -6.28
N LEU A 4 1.83 20.64 -5.25
CA LEU A 4 1.70 21.33 -3.97
C LEU A 4 2.40 22.70 -3.97
N GLY A 5 3.22 23.00 -4.98
CA GLY A 5 3.92 24.29 -5.12
C GLY A 5 4.97 24.57 -4.04
N VAL A 6 5.30 23.59 -3.20
CA VAL A 6 6.29 23.74 -2.11
C VAL A 6 7.66 23.25 -2.59
N VAL A 7 8.68 24.09 -2.44
CA VAL A 7 10.07 23.76 -2.73
C VAL A 7 10.85 23.59 -1.44
N ARG A 8 11.61 22.50 -1.32
CA ARG A 8 12.48 22.24 -0.17
C ARG A 8 13.85 21.78 -0.64
N LYS A 9 14.89 22.25 0.04
CA LYS A 9 16.25 21.76 -0.16
C LYS A 9 16.42 20.40 0.50
N ILE A 10 17.18 19.53 -0.15
CA ILE A 10 17.69 18.29 0.42
C ILE A 10 18.80 18.67 1.41
N ASP A 11 18.87 17.99 2.55
CA ASP A 11 19.99 18.15 3.47
C ASP A 11 21.25 17.38 3.02
N GLU A 12 22.33 17.46 3.79
CA GLU A 12 23.62 16.82 3.47
C GLU A 12 23.56 15.29 3.41
N LEU A 13 22.52 14.67 3.98
CA LEU A 13 22.34 13.22 4.04
C LEU A 13 21.30 12.71 3.04
N GLY A 14 20.67 13.59 2.26
CA GLY A 14 19.62 13.18 1.32
C GLY A 14 18.20 13.24 1.89
N ARG A 15 17.99 13.76 3.11
CA ARG A 15 16.65 13.83 3.72
C ARG A 15 15.90 15.06 3.23
N ILE A 16 14.60 14.90 3.03
CA ILE A 16 13.67 15.97 2.69
C ILE A 16 12.66 16.12 3.82
N VAL A 17 12.43 17.36 4.25
CA VAL A 17 11.42 17.67 5.27
C VAL A 17 10.04 17.75 4.59
N ILE A 18 9.09 16.95 5.06
CA ILE A 18 7.69 17.04 4.66
C ILE A 18 7.01 18.19 5.44
N PRO A 19 6.44 19.20 4.77
CA PRO A 19 5.77 20.31 5.42
C PRO A 19 4.61 19.86 6.33
N LYS A 20 4.41 20.58 7.44
CA LYS A 20 3.41 20.26 8.47
C LYS A 20 1.97 20.24 7.93
N GLU A 21 1.69 21.05 6.92
CA GLU A 21 0.37 21.10 6.26
C GLU A 21 0.04 19.80 5.51
N ILE A 22 1.01 19.26 4.76
CA ILE A 22 0.85 17.98 4.05
C ILE A 22 0.66 16.85 5.05
N ARG A 23 1.43 16.87 6.15
CA ARG A 23 1.26 15.90 7.24
C ARG A 23 -0.14 15.97 7.84
N ARG A 24 -0.67 17.16 8.12
CA ARG A 24 -2.01 17.34 8.71
C ARG A 24 -3.12 16.85 7.78
N ILE A 25 -3.03 17.15 6.48
CA ILE A 25 -4.03 16.72 5.49
C ILE A 25 -4.06 15.20 5.34
N ASN A 26 -2.89 14.55 5.39
CA ASN A 26 -2.78 13.10 5.22
C ASN A 26 -2.79 12.33 6.55
N GLY A 27 -2.89 13.02 7.69
CA GLY A 27 -2.85 12.39 9.02
C GLY A 27 -1.53 11.68 9.33
N TRP A 28 -0.39 12.23 8.88
CA TRP A 28 0.93 11.61 9.10
C TRP A 28 1.59 12.05 10.40
N ASP A 29 1.75 11.08 11.30
CA ASP A 29 2.36 11.27 12.60
C ASP A 29 3.88 11.09 12.58
N THR A 30 4.52 11.58 13.64
CA THR A 30 5.98 11.50 13.77
C THR A 30 6.37 10.05 14.05
N GLY A 31 7.34 9.52 13.30
CA GLY A 31 7.78 8.13 13.42
C GLY A 31 6.93 7.12 12.64
N GLN A 32 5.86 7.57 11.96
CA GLN A 32 5.07 6.69 11.11
C GLN A 32 5.92 6.19 9.92
N PRO A 33 5.93 4.88 9.65
CA PRO A 33 6.67 4.32 8.52
C PRO A 33 6.08 4.81 7.20
N MET A 34 6.96 5.21 6.28
CA MET A 34 6.60 5.73 4.96
C MET A 34 7.33 4.90 3.92
N GLU A 35 6.67 4.68 2.79
CA GLU A 35 7.20 3.92 1.68
C GLU A 35 7.47 4.84 0.49
N PHE A 36 8.62 4.63 -0.15
CA PHE A 36 9.10 5.40 -1.29
C PHE A 36 8.95 4.58 -2.56
N TYR A 37 8.28 5.16 -3.55
CA TYR A 37 8.11 4.59 -4.88
C TYR A 37 8.73 5.53 -5.90
N THR A 38 9.40 4.97 -6.90
CA THR A 38 9.93 5.73 -8.04
C THR A 38 9.23 5.26 -9.32
N ASP A 39 8.81 6.20 -10.14
CA ASP A 39 8.35 5.94 -11.51
C ASP A 39 9.05 6.89 -12.49
N GLU A 40 8.69 6.83 -13.78
CA GLU A 40 9.24 7.74 -14.80
C GLU A 40 8.86 9.22 -14.58
N LYS A 41 7.86 9.50 -13.73
CA LYS A 41 7.32 10.83 -13.47
C LYS A 41 7.88 11.44 -12.18
N GLY A 42 8.48 10.64 -11.30
CA GLY A 42 9.22 11.09 -10.14
C GLY A 42 9.10 10.20 -8.91
N LEU A 43 9.29 10.81 -7.74
CA LEU A 43 9.21 10.16 -6.44
C LEU A 43 7.80 10.30 -5.85
N VAL A 44 7.22 9.18 -5.43
CA VAL A 44 5.93 9.12 -4.73
C VAL A 44 6.14 8.55 -3.33
N ILE A 45 5.54 9.20 -2.33
CA ILE A 45 5.59 8.78 -0.93
C ILE A 45 4.18 8.37 -0.50
N LYS A 46 4.03 7.17 0.07
CA LYS A 46 2.78 6.67 0.65
C LYS A 46 3.02 6.26 2.11
N ALA A 47 1.97 6.28 2.93
CA ALA A 47 2.03 5.70 4.26
C ALA A 47 2.25 4.19 4.13
N TYR A 48 3.27 3.66 4.81
CA TYR A 48 3.52 2.23 4.82
C TYR A 48 2.35 1.55 5.51
N ARG A 49 1.81 0.53 4.87
CA ARG A 49 0.81 -0.37 5.45
C ARG A 49 1.42 -1.74 5.48
N ASP A 50 1.47 -2.31 6.67
CA ASP A 50 1.92 -3.68 6.80
C ASP A 50 0.88 -4.60 6.13
N HIS A 51 1.35 -5.39 5.16
CA HIS A 51 0.51 -6.36 4.46
C HIS A 51 0.46 -7.70 5.20
N GLU A 52 1.00 -7.80 6.43
CA GLU A 52 0.91 -9.01 7.27
C GLU A 52 -0.54 -9.52 7.40
N GLU A 53 -1.51 -8.65 7.71
CA GLU A 53 -2.93 -9.07 7.81
C GLU A 53 -3.47 -9.62 6.48
N GLN A 54 -3.09 -9.02 5.35
CA GLN A 54 -3.51 -9.51 4.03
C GLN A 54 -2.87 -10.86 3.70
N THR A 55 -1.66 -11.08 4.17
CA THR A 55 -0.92 -12.33 3.97
C THR A 55 -1.56 -13.47 4.75
N GLU A 56 -1.94 -13.23 6.00
CA GLU A 56 -2.67 -14.22 6.81
C GLU A 56 -4.03 -14.57 6.21
N ILE A 57 -4.77 -13.58 5.74
CA ILE A 57 -6.07 -13.79 5.10
C ILE A 57 -5.91 -14.60 3.81
N LYS A 58 -4.89 -14.28 2.99
CA LYS A 58 -4.56 -15.04 1.77
C LYS A 58 -4.21 -16.49 2.08
N GLN A 59 -3.41 -16.75 3.12
CA GLN A 59 -3.05 -18.11 3.54
C GLN A 59 -4.27 -18.90 4.03
N LYS A 60 -5.14 -18.29 4.85
CA LYS A 60 -6.40 -18.91 5.29
C LYS A 60 -7.29 -19.25 4.09
N LEU A 61 -7.45 -18.33 3.15
CA LEU A 61 -8.22 -18.56 1.92
C LEU A 61 -7.61 -19.69 1.07
N GLN A 62 -6.28 -19.75 0.93
CA GLN A 62 -5.62 -20.81 0.18
C GLN A 62 -5.86 -22.19 0.81
N SER A 63 -5.77 -22.29 2.13
CA SER A 63 -6.06 -23.55 2.84
C SER A 63 -7.51 -24.03 2.66
N LEU A 64 -8.45 -23.10 2.52
CA LEU A 64 -9.85 -23.40 2.24
C LEU A 64 -10.05 -23.90 0.81
N ILE A 65 -9.40 -23.26 -0.18
CA ILE A 65 -9.38 -23.71 -1.59
C ILE A 65 -8.90 -25.16 -1.66
N ASP A 66 -7.78 -25.47 -1.01
CA ASP A 66 -7.17 -26.81 -1.10
C ASP A 66 -8.04 -27.91 -0.47
N SER A 67 -8.95 -27.55 0.44
CA SER A 67 -9.90 -28.47 1.09
C SER A 67 -11.25 -28.65 0.36
N CYS A 68 -11.54 -27.85 -0.66
CA CYS A 68 -12.84 -27.82 -1.33
C CYS A 68 -12.89 -28.70 -2.59
N SER A 69 -13.82 -29.68 -2.61
CA SER A 69 -14.06 -30.59 -3.75
C SER A 69 -15.14 -30.12 -4.75
N SER A 70 -15.82 -29.01 -4.45
CA SER A 70 -16.90 -28.44 -5.25
C SER A 70 -16.36 -27.41 -6.27
N LYS A 71 -16.56 -27.68 -7.57
CA LYS A 71 -16.15 -26.77 -8.66
C LYS A 71 -16.77 -25.37 -8.56
N GLU A 72 -17.97 -25.24 -8.01
CA GLU A 72 -18.67 -23.95 -7.90
C GLU A 72 -18.12 -23.07 -6.77
N GLU A 73 -17.74 -23.66 -5.65
CA GLU A 73 -17.17 -22.93 -4.50
C GLU A 73 -15.78 -22.41 -4.82
N LEU A 74 -14.97 -23.24 -5.49
CA LEU A 74 -13.65 -22.85 -5.99
C LEU A 74 -13.72 -21.66 -6.95
N GLN A 75 -14.76 -21.60 -7.79
CA GLN A 75 -14.90 -20.51 -8.76
C GLN A 75 -15.23 -19.18 -8.08
N LYS A 76 -16.14 -19.19 -7.09
CA LYS A 76 -16.47 -18.01 -6.28
C LYS A 76 -15.28 -17.54 -5.43
N LEU A 77 -14.53 -18.47 -4.85
CA LEU A 77 -13.39 -18.16 -4.00
C LEU A 77 -12.23 -17.55 -4.81
N ASN A 78 -11.95 -18.08 -5.99
CA ASN A 78 -10.96 -17.50 -6.91
C ASN A 78 -11.35 -16.09 -7.39
N GLU A 79 -12.63 -15.83 -7.59
CA GLU A 79 -13.12 -14.49 -7.95
C GLU A 79 -12.89 -13.47 -6.84
N ILE A 80 -13.09 -13.86 -5.57
CA ILE A 80 -12.82 -13.03 -4.40
C ILE A 80 -11.32 -12.75 -4.26
N VAL A 81 -10.46 -13.77 -4.41
CA VAL A 81 -9.00 -13.59 -4.39
C VAL A 81 -8.54 -12.60 -5.47
N LYS A 82 -9.09 -12.72 -6.68
CA LYS A 82 -8.78 -11.82 -7.80
C LYS A 82 -9.23 -10.38 -7.55
N TYR A 83 -10.30 -10.17 -6.80
CA TYR A 83 -10.76 -8.83 -6.40
C TYR A 83 -9.82 -8.18 -5.38
N LEU A 84 -9.29 -8.96 -4.43
CA LEU A 84 -8.34 -8.49 -3.43
C LEU A 84 -6.99 -8.07 -4.07
N ASP A 85 -6.51 -8.83 -5.05
CA ASP A 85 -5.26 -8.48 -5.76
C ASP A 85 -5.39 -7.18 -6.57
N LYS A 86 -6.56 -6.89 -7.13
CA LYS A 86 -6.81 -5.63 -7.86
C LYS A 86 -6.88 -4.39 -6.97
N SER A 87 -7.18 -4.55 -5.68
CA SER A 87 -7.28 -3.43 -4.73
C SER A 87 -5.93 -3.06 -4.11
N SER A 88 -4.85 -3.79 -4.43
CA SER A 88 -3.52 -3.60 -3.86
C SER A 88 -2.60 -2.68 -4.70
N VAL A 89 -3.14 -1.96 -5.69
CA VAL A 89 -2.40 -1.03 -6.58
C VAL A 89 -2.78 0.43 -6.30
#